data_AF-A0A0R2U7I8-F1
#
_entry.id   AF-A0A0R2U7I8-F1
#
_cell.length_a   1.000
_cell.length_b   1.000
_cell.length_c   1.000
_cell.angle_alpha   90.00
_cell.angle_beta   90.00
_cell.angle_gamma   90.00
#
_symmetry.space_group_name_H-M   'P 1'
#
loop_
_entity.id
_entity.type
_entity.pdbx_description
1 polymer ?
#
loop_
_entity_poly.entity_id
_entity_poly.type
_entity_poly.pdbx_seq_one_letter_code
_entity_poly.pdbx_strand_id
1 'polypeptide(L)'
;MIKFSILFSAACLFMIGCYVMFKPDLSDLGFIPVLATNPETSSEFRSLFAGSFIAYAYLLTRFVFSHNSISIAVIIAIIMGWIIFGRLVSFFYDGFNFFGFYVLLGEIFLVIILLLAHKKRKNEIPYF
;
A
#
# COMPACT_ATOMS: atom_id res chain seq x y z
N MET A 1 -20.12 -10.50 15.89
CA MET A 1 -20.06 -11.20 14.59
C MET A 1 -19.45 -10.33 13.50
N ILE A 2 -20.01 -9.16 13.14
CA ILE A 2 -19.49 -8.32 12.05
C ILE A 2 -18.03 -7.85 12.24
N LYS A 3 -17.65 -7.37 13.44
CA LYS A 3 -16.27 -6.97 13.73
C LYS A 3 -15.27 -8.10 13.53
N PHE A 4 -15.65 -9.33 13.91
CA PHE A 4 -14.81 -10.51 13.72
C PHE A 4 -14.62 -10.83 12.24
N SER A 5 -15.68 -10.74 11.43
CA SER A 5 -15.59 -10.91 9.97
C SER A 5 -14.66 -9.88 9.33
N ILE A 6 -14.72 -8.61 9.75
CA ILE A 6 -13.82 -7.56 9.25
C ILE A 6 -12.36 -7.86 9.61
N LEU A 7 -12.10 -8.27 10.87
CA LEU A 7 -10.75 -8.63 11.30
C LEU A 7 -10.22 -9.87 10.59
N PHE A 8 -11.08 -10.87 10.33
CA PHE A 8 -10.72 -12.04 9.55
C PHE A 8 -10.35 -11.65 8.11
N SER A 9 -11.14 -10.80 7.44
CA SER A 9 -10.81 -10.28 6.12
C SER A 9 -9.49 -9.48 6.12
N ALA A 10 -9.25 -8.67 7.16
CA ALA A 10 -8.00 -7.94 7.32
C ALA A 10 -6.81 -8.89 7.46
N ALA A 11 -6.95 -9.97 8.24
CA ALA A 11 -5.91 -11.00 8.37
C ALA A 11 -5.62 -11.69 7.03
N CYS A 12 -6.66 -12.06 6.27
CA CYS A 12 -6.48 -12.66 4.94
C CYS A 12 -5.75 -11.72 3.97
N LEU A 13 -6.14 -10.43 3.92
CA LEU A 13 -5.48 -9.43 3.09
C LEU A 13 -4.02 -9.22 3.50
N PHE A 14 -3.75 -9.16 4.80
CA PHE A 14 -2.39 -9.05 5.33
C PHE A 14 -1.53 -10.24 4.89
N MET A 15 -2.03 -11.46 5.06
CA MET A 15 -1.31 -12.69 4.70
C MET A 15 -1.03 -12.76 3.20
N ILE A 16 -2.01 -12.44 2.35
CA ILE A 16 -1.82 -12.42 0.89
C ILE A 16 -0.83 -11.32 0.49
N GLY A 17 -0.96 -10.12 1.07
CA GLY A 17 -0.05 -9.01 0.82
C GLY A 17 1.39 -9.35 1.20
N CYS A 18 1.63 -9.90 2.40
CA CYS A 18 2.96 -10.34 2.82
C CYS A 18 3.49 -11.49 1.95
N TYR A 19 2.64 -12.45 1.59
CA TYR A 19 3.02 -13.56 0.70
C TYR A 19 3.55 -13.03 -0.64
N VAL A 20 2.81 -12.15 -1.32
CA VAL A 20 3.23 -11.60 -2.61
C VAL A 20 4.44 -10.68 -2.47
N MET A 21 4.47 -9.83 -1.44
CA MET A 21 5.53 -8.84 -1.27
C MET A 21 6.91 -9.48 -1.07
N PHE A 22 6.97 -10.55 -0.27
CA PHE A 22 8.24 -11.18 0.10
C PHE A 22 8.56 -12.47 -0.69
N LYS A 23 7.71 -12.86 -1.64
CA LYS A 23 8.01 -13.99 -2.52
C LYS A 23 9.10 -13.61 -3.52
N PRO A 24 10.24 -14.32 -3.58
CA PRO A 24 11.36 -13.98 -4.48
C PRO A 24 11.02 -14.12 -5.97
N ASP A 25 10.17 -15.07 -6.33
CA ASP A 25 9.77 -15.32 -7.72
C ASP A 25 8.24 -15.22 -7.86
N LEU A 26 7.81 -14.32 -8.75
CA LEU A 26 6.40 -14.03 -9.04
C LEU A 26 5.93 -14.64 -10.37
N SER A 27 6.76 -15.46 -11.03
CA SER A 27 6.40 -16.16 -12.26
C SER A 27 5.32 -17.23 -12.03
N ASP A 28 5.31 -17.85 -10.86
CA ASP A 28 4.29 -18.81 -10.42
C ASP A 28 3.74 -18.40 -9.05
N LEU A 29 2.57 -17.77 -9.03
CA LEU A 29 1.89 -17.35 -7.80
C LEU A 29 0.87 -18.39 -7.27
N GLY A 30 0.86 -19.61 -7.83
CA GLY A 30 -0.01 -20.70 -7.39
C GLY A 30 -1.49 -20.37 -7.57
N PHE A 31 -2.17 -19.98 -6.49
CA PHE A 31 -3.62 -19.71 -6.47
C PHE A 31 -4.01 -18.33 -7.01
N ILE A 32 -3.06 -17.43 -7.26
CA ILE A 32 -3.31 -16.13 -7.87
C ILE A 32 -3.06 -16.27 -9.37
N PRO A 33 -4.09 -16.15 -10.24
CA PRO A 33 -3.97 -16.37 -11.68
C PRO A 33 -3.35 -15.17 -12.39
N VAL A 34 -2.21 -14.69 -11.90
CA VAL A 34 -1.45 -13.57 -12.47
C VAL A 34 -0.02 -14.04 -12.68
N LEU A 35 0.49 -13.86 -13.89
CA LEU A 35 1.88 -14.13 -14.24
C LEU A 35 2.62 -12.80 -14.40
N ALA A 36 3.63 -12.56 -13.58
CA ALA A 36 4.55 -11.44 -13.72
C ALA A 36 5.85 -11.95 -14.36
N THR A 37 5.91 -11.98 -15.69
CA THR A 37 7.02 -12.57 -16.46
C THR A 37 8.17 -11.61 -16.72
N ASN A 38 7.99 -10.30 -16.54
CA ASN A 38 9.01 -9.28 -16.70
C ASN A 38 9.31 -8.56 -15.35
N PRO A 39 10.51 -7.98 -15.19
CA PRO A 39 10.91 -7.26 -13.97
C PRO A 39 10.02 -6.05 -13.63
N GLU A 40 9.45 -5.40 -14.66
CA GLU A 40 8.60 -4.23 -14.47
C GLU A 40 7.24 -4.63 -13.87
N THR A 41 6.57 -5.65 -14.40
CA THR A 41 5.27 -6.08 -13.86
C THR A 41 5.42 -6.76 -12.51
N SER A 42 6.50 -7.51 -12.26
CA SER A 42 6.79 -8.07 -10.93
C SER A 42 7.00 -6.97 -9.90
N SER A 43 7.73 -5.91 -10.27
CA SER A 43 7.92 -4.73 -9.44
C SER A 43 6.60 -4.04 -9.10
N GLU A 44 5.74 -3.80 -10.09
CA GLU A 44 4.41 -3.21 -9.87
C GLU A 44 3.51 -4.12 -9.02
N PHE A 45 3.63 -5.44 -9.19
CA PHE A 45 2.83 -6.39 -8.43
C PHE A 45 3.24 -6.43 -6.95
N ARG A 46 4.54 -6.39 -6.64
CA ARG A 46 4.99 -6.25 -5.24
C ARG A 46 4.62 -4.91 -4.64
N SER A 47 4.77 -3.84 -5.42
CA SER A 47 4.51 -2.49 -4.91
C SER A 47 3.02 -2.20 -4.80
N LEU A 48 2.31 -2.15 -5.92
CA LEU A 48 0.93 -1.71 -5.99
C LEU A 48 -0.02 -2.76 -5.41
N PHE A 49 0.06 -4.01 -5.87
CA PHE A 49 -0.88 -5.05 -5.44
C PHE A 49 -0.61 -5.45 -3.98
N ALA A 50 0.62 -5.88 -3.66
CA ALA A 50 0.94 -6.35 -2.32
C ALA A 50 0.91 -5.21 -1.28
N GLY A 51 1.46 -4.03 -1.61
CA GLY A 51 1.43 -2.86 -0.74
C GLY A 51 0.01 -2.38 -0.42
N SER A 52 -0.89 -2.35 -1.42
CA SER A 52 -2.30 -1.99 -1.18
C SER A 52 -3.00 -2.96 -0.24
N PHE A 53 -2.74 -4.27 -0.38
CA PHE A 53 -3.37 -5.29 0.47
C PHE A 53 -2.97 -5.15 1.94
N ILE A 54 -1.69 -4.88 2.19
CA ILE A 54 -1.18 -4.61 3.55
C ILE A 54 -1.79 -3.32 4.10
N ALA A 55 -1.89 -2.26 3.28
CA ALA A 55 -2.54 -1.01 3.68
C ALA A 55 -4.02 -1.21 4.03
N TYR A 56 -4.77 -1.98 3.23
CA TYR A 56 -6.18 -2.28 3.48
C TYR A 56 -6.36 -3.08 4.76
N ALA A 57 -5.50 -4.07 5.01
CA ALA A 57 -5.51 -4.81 6.27
C ALA A 57 -5.34 -3.87 7.48
N TYR A 58 -4.40 -2.93 7.42
CA TYR A 58 -4.23 -1.91 8.45
C TYR A 58 -5.47 -1.01 8.60
N LEU A 59 -6.02 -0.50 7.49
CA LEU A 59 -7.19 0.38 7.51
C LEU A 59 -8.44 -0.31 8.06
N LEU A 60 -8.68 -1.58 7.71
CA LEU A 60 -9.76 -2.39 8.25
C LEU A 60 -9.58 -2.67 9.75
N THR A 61 -8.36 -3.00 10.17
CA THR A 61 -8.05 -3.19 11.59
C THR A 61 -8.31 -1.89 12.36
N ARG A 62 -7.84 -0.75 11.83
CA ARG A 62 -8.08 0.56 12.42
C ARG A 62 -9.58 0.90 12.46
N PHE A 63 -10.34 0.58 11.41
CA PHE A 63 -11.78 0.82 11.38
C PHE A 63 -12.53 0.09 12.52
N VAL A 64 -12.07 -1.11 12.90
CA VAL A 64 -12.69 -1.88 13.99
C VAL A 64 -12.40 -1.30 15.37
N PHE A 65 -11.21 -0.73 15.58
CA PHE A 65 -10.73 -0.29 16.91
C PHE A 65 -10.79 1.23 17.14
N SER A 66 -10.71 2.05 16.10
CA SER A 66 -10.64 3.51 16.20
C SER A 66 -11.92 4.17 15.68
N HIS A 67 -12.55 4.98 16.54
CA HIS A 67 -13.73 5.78 16.18
C HIS A 67 -13.38 7.13 15.52
N ASN A 68 -12.11 7.56 15.62
CA ASN A 68 -11.68 8.82 15.04
C ASN A 68 -11.60 8.73 13.52
N SER A 69 -12.36 9.62 12.86
CA SER A 69 -12.29 9.82 11.42
C SER A 69 -10.89 10.29 11.01
N ILE A 70 -10.39 9.75 9.92
CA ILE A 70 -9.12 10.18 9.31
C ILE A 70 -9.47 11.05 8.11
N SER A 71 -8.68 12.07 7.87
CA SER A 71 -8.74 12.77 6.59
C SER A 71 -8.45 11.80 5.43
N ILE A 72 -9.16 11.97 4.32
CA ILE A 72 -8.94 11.19 3.10
C ILE A 72 -7.47 11.32 2.65
N ALA A 73 -6.86 12.49 2.83
CA ALA A 73 -5.46 12.72 2.50
C ALA A 73 -4.51 11.78 3.26
N VAL A 74 -4.74 11.55 4.55
CA VAL A 74 -3.92 10.63 5.36
C VAL A 74 -4.22 9.17 5.02
N ILE A 75 -5.46 8.82 4.69
CA ILE A 75 -5.81 7.47 4.21
C ILE A 75 -5.02 7.13 2.94
N ILE A 76 -5.04 8.03 1.95
CA ILE A 76 -4.30 7.85 0.71
C ILE A 76 -2.80 7.82 1.00
N ALA A 77 -2.28 8.70 1.86
CA ALA A 77 -0.86 8.69 2.23
C ALA A 77 -0.42 7.37 2.89
N ILE A 78 -1.27 6.74 3.71
CA ILE A 78 -1.00 5.42 4.29
C ILE A 78 -0.92 4.34 3.21
N ILE A 79 -1.87 4.34 2.27
CA ILE A 79 -1.86 3.38 1.14
C ILE A 79 -0.58 3.55 0.33
N MET A 80 -0.29 4.78 -0.09
CA MET A 80 0.92 5.10 -0.85
C MET A 80 2.21 4.78 -0.08
N GLY A 81 2.23 4.94 1.24
CA GLY A 81 3.37 4.57 2.08
C GLY A 81 3.68 3.07 2.02
N TRP A 82 2.66 2.21 2.06
CA TRP A 82 2.85 0.77 1.90
C TRP A 82 3.21 0.36 0.46
N ILE A 83 2.71 1.09 -0.53
CA ILE A 83 3.10 0.88 -1.94
C ILE A 83 4.59 1.21 -2.12
N ILE A 84 5.07 2.35 -1.60
CA ILE A 84 6.49 2.73 -1.58
C ILE A 84 7.32 1.65 -0.90
N PHE A 85 6.86 1.13 0.25
CA PHE A 85 7.57 0.04 0.91
C PHE A 85 7.68 -1.20 0.02
N GLY A 86 6.58 -1.61 -0.64
CA GLY A 86 6.60 -2.71 -1.61
C GLY A 86 7.52 -2.46 -2.81
N ARG A 87 7.66 -1.20 -3.24
CA ARG A 87 8.61 -0.77 -4.29
C ARG A 87 10.04 -0.99 -3.86
N LEU A 88 10.37 -0.60 -2.62
CA LEU A 88 11.71 -0.80 -2.07
C LEU A 88 12.03 -2.30 -1.99
N VAL A 89 11.07 -3.12 -1.55
CA VAL A 89 11.20 -4.59 -1.54
C VAL A 89 11.38 -5.15 -2.96
N SER A 90 10.65 -4.62 -3.94
CA SER A 90 10.83 -4.96 -5.35
C SER A 90 12.27 -4.73 -5.81
N PHE A 91 12.89 -3.59 -5.50
CA PHE A 91 14.28 -3.33 -5.89
C PHE A 91 15.28 -4.32 -5.31
N PHE A 92 14.99 -4.93 -4.17
CA PHE A 92 15.83 -6.00 -3.60
C PHE A 92 15.70 -7.32 -4.37
N TYR A 93 14.54 -7.65 -4.94
CA TYR A 93 14.29 -8.93 -5.60
C TYR A 93 14.36 -8.85 -7.14
N ASP A 94 13.71 -7.85 -7.75
CA ASP A 94 13.66 -7.65 -9.22
C ASP A 94 14.84 -6.83 -9.75
N GLY A 95 15.62 -6.22 -8.84
CA GLY A 95 16.70 -5.32 -9.17
C GLY A 95 16.22 -3.89 -9.46
N PHE A 96 17.20 -2.99 -9.56
CA PHE A 96 16.94 -1.58 -9.83
C PHE A 96 16.61 -1.37 -11.31
N ASN A 97 15.50 -0.70 -11.60
CA ASN A 97 15.12 -0.29 -12.94
C ASN A 97 14.69 1.18 -12.96
N PHE A 98 14.94 1.87 -14.08
CA PHE A 98 14.65 3.30 -14.20
C PHE A 98 13.16 3.60 -14.10
N PHE A 99 12.31 2.73 -14.66
CA PHE A 99 10.86 2.88 -14.60
C PHE A 99 10.36 2.95 -13.15
N GLY A 100 10.65 1.92 -12.36
CA GLY A 100 10.31 1.82 -10.95
C GLY A 100 10.94 2.92 -10.11
N PHE A 101 12.13 3.41 -10.46
CA PHE A 101 12.73 4.58 -9.80
C PHE A 101 11.92 5.86 -10.04
N TYR A 102 11.52 6.14 -11.28
CA TYR A 102 10.68 7.30 -11.58
C TYR A 102 9.31 7.19 -10.92
N VAL A 103 8.72 5.98 -10.89
CA VAL A 103 7.46 5.76 -10.17
C VAL A 103 7.64 5.99 -8.68
N LEU A 104 8.70 5.46 -8.05
CA LEU A 104 9.02 5.70 -6.64
C LEU A 104 9.09 7.19 -6.30
N LEU A 105 9.74 8.00 -7.14
CA LEU A 105 9.81 9.45 -6.95
C LEU A 105 8.41 10.09 -7.00
N GLY A 106 7.56 9.67 -7.94
CA GLY A 106 6.18 10.12 -8.02
C GLY A 106 5.35 9.74 -6.79
N GLU A 107 5.56 8.54 -6.25
CA GLU A 107 4.88 8.04 -5.06
C GLU A 107 5.28 8.83 -3.81
N ILE A 108 6.58 9.04 -3.61
CA ILE A 108 7.12 9.84 -2.51
C ILE A 108 6.58 11.27 -2.60
N PHE A 109 6.62 11.86 -3.80
CA PHE A 109 6.11 13.21 -4.04
C PHE A 109 4.63 13.33 -3.68
N LEU A 110 3.81 12.37 -4.09
CA LEU A 110 2.38 12.35 -3.76
C LEU A 110 2.15 12.26 -2.24
N VAL A 111 2.86 11.38 -1.54
CA VAL A 111 2.77 11.27 -0.07
C VAL A 111 3.11 12.59 0.60
N ILE A 112 4.19 13.25 0.18
CA ILE A 112 4.61 14.55 0.73
C ILE A 112 3.51 15.60 0.52
N ILE A 113 2.95 15.72 -0.68
CA ILE A 113 1.87 16.67 -0.97
C ILE A 113 0.65 16.40 -0.09
N LEU A 114 0.24 15.14 0.06
CA LEU A 114 -0.92 14.79 0.86
C LEU A 114 -0.72 15.14 2.34
N LEU A 115 0.47 14.90 2.88
CA LEU A 115 0.80 15.25 4.26
C LEU A 115 0.85 16.77 4.47
N LEU A 116 1.42 17.52 3.52
CA LEU A 116 1.44 18.98 3.55
C LEU A 116 0.02 19.56 3.45
N ALA A 117 -0.80 19.05 2.54
CA ALA A 117 -2.20 19.45 2.38
C ALA A 117 -3.02 19.15 3.64
N HIS A 118 -2.80 17.99 4.27
CA HIS A 118 -3.43 17.65 5.54
C HIS A 118 -3.03 18.61 6.67
N LYS A 119 -1.73 18.93 6.78
CA LYS A 119 -1.21 19.88 7.77
C LYS A 119 -1.78 21.29 7.56
N LYS A 120 -1.86 21.74 6.30
CA LYS A 120 -2.44 23.04 5.95
C LYS A 120 -3.90 23.13 6.37
N ARG A 121 -4.74 22.14 6.03
CA ARG A 121 -6.16 22.10 6.42
C ARG A 121 -6.37 22.09 7.94
N LYS A 122 -5.45 21.51 8.72
CA LYS A 122 -5.52 21.53 10.18
C LYS A 122 -5.22 22.92 10.77
N ASN A 123 -4.44 23.74 10.06
CA ASN A 123 -4.04 25.08 10.48
C ASN A 123 -5.00 26.17 10.01
N GLU A 124 -5.91 25.85 9.11
CA GLU A 124 -6.98 26.76 8.68
C GLU A 124 -8.08 26.74 9.75
N ILE A 125 -8.34 27.90 10.37
CA ILE A 125 -9.50 28.09 11.24
C ILE A 125 -10.72 28.15 10.31
N PRO A 126 -11.72 27.26 10.44
CA PRO A 126 -12.93 27.36 9.65
C PRO A 126 -13.65 28.66 10.03
N TYR A 127 -13.76 29.60 9.10
CA TYR A 127 -14.52 30.85 9.27
C TYR A 127 -16.01 30.65 8.95
N PHE A 128 -16.57 29.51 9.37
CA PHE A 128 -18.00 29.21 9.24
C PHE A 128 -18.51 28.60 10.53
#